data_AF-A0A2G6CJD8-F1
#
_entry.id   AF-A0A2G6CJD8-F1
#
_cell.length_a   1.000
_cell.length_b   1.000
_cell.length_c   1.000
_cell.angle_alpha   90.00
_cell.angle_beta   90.00
_cell.angle_gamma   90.00
#
_symmetry.space_group_name_H-M   'P 1'
#
loop_
_entity.id
_entity.type
_entity.pdbx_description
1 polymer ?
#
loop_
_entity_poly.entity_id
_entity_poly.type
_entity_poly.pdbx_seq_one_letter_code
_entity_poly.pdbx_strand_id
1 'polypeptide(L)'
;DAVFKIRADFHDDVKRTPESEHAMVAKIADIAKAKGLLSFNNQAMASIIDHLSLVADEQNRLSLHSDRLSQLLFESNRHAKLANANARQVGKKHVIQAIKDMDERSGYLRDLYWQEIENGQQIINTRGKAIGQINALTVISYADSEFGMPARLTALIQPKAGHGEILDIERDVNLGGSLHAKGMLIQTCYLRSLFSQFHELNFSASLAFEQNYAHIDGDSATLAEACALMSALAKAPINQGIAITGSMNQFGEVQAIGGVNEKITGFYDTCMEQGLIATETATKATASKTTSDQQIQQQVQQQVQGVIIPRSNIHNLMLRDDIIKAVEKGEFAIYAVEHLHEALQILTQMPIDEKNKKGNYRKKSLFGKIAKQLRKWEIIDKENDKEDMTDEKDGDTKGTTKNSDTSPKKKK
;
A
#
# COMPACT_ATOMS: atom_id res chain seq x y z
N ASP A 1 49.41 9.35 -11.34
CA ASP A 1 48.90 9.84 -10.05
C ASP A 1 47.50 10.40 -10.19
N ALA A 2 46.54 9.91 -9.41
CA ALA A 2 45.18 10.47 -9.39
C ALA A 2 45.20 11.87 -8.75
N VAL A 3 44.62 12.85 -9.44
CA VAL A 3 44.65 14.28 -9.09
C VAL A 3 43.73 14.60 -7.90
N PHE A 4 42.68 13.81 -7.68
CA PHE A 4 41.75 13.97 -6.55
C PHE A 4 41.99 12.89 -5.49
N LYS A 5 42.81 13.22 -4.49
CA LYS A 5 43.19 12.27 -3.43
C LYS A 5 42.21 12.22 -2.26
N ILE A 6 41.37 13.25 -2.10
CA ILE A 6 40.48 13.41 -0.95
C ILE A 6 39.04 13.42 -1.45
N ARG A 7 38.26 12.45 -0.97
CA ARG A 7 36.81 12.40 -1.17
C ARG A 7 36.14 13.07 0.03
N ALA A 8 35.25 14.02 -0.23
CA ALA A 8 34.45 14.69 0.78
C ALA A 8 32.96 14.43 0.48
N ASP A 9 32.37 13.52 1.25
CA ASP A 9 30.96 13.16 1.11
C ASP A 9 30.10 14.09 1.96
N PHE A 10 29.06 14.65 1.34
CA PHE A 10 28.04 15.43 2.03
C PHE A 10 26.85 14.53 2.32
N HIS A 11 26.30 14.67 3.52
CA HIS A 11 25.06 14.01 3.89
C HIS A 11 23.89 14.94 3.55
N ASP A 12 22.78 14.37 3.09
CA ASP A 12 21.56 15.11 2.73
C ASP A 12 20.70 15.42 3.96
N ASP A 13 20.97 14.78 5.09
CA ASP A 13 20.26 14.96 6.36
C ASP A 13 21.21 14.93 7.57
N VAL A 14 20.69 15.34 8.72
CA VAL A 14 21.33 15.22 10.03
C VAL A 14 20.34 14.68 11.06
N LYS A 15 20.83 13.95 12.07
CA LYS A 15 20.00 13.51 13.20
C LYS A 15 19.42 14.70 13.97
N ARG A 16 18.11 14.68 14.22
CA ARG A 16 17.38 15.66 15.03
C ARG A 16 17.70 15.47 16.51
N THR A 17 18.63 16.27 17.00
CA THR A 17 18.97 16.46 18.42
C THR A 17 18.84 17.93 18.80
N PRO A 18 18.72 18.29 20.10
CA PRO A 18 18.65 19.69 20.53
C PRO A 18 19.82 20.54 20.02
N GLU A 19 21.02 19.97 19.91
CA GLU A 19 22.21 20.64 19.37
C GLU A 19 22.07 20.91 17.88
N SER A 20 21.60 19.91 17.12
CA SER A 20 21.36 20.06 15.68
C SER A 20 20.24 21.06 15.37
N GLU A 21 19.18 21.08 16.18
CA GLU A 21 18.09 22.04 16.05
C GLU A 21 18.60 23.45 16.29
N HIS A 22 19.41 23.64 17.33
CA HIS A 22 20.04 24.93 17.62
C HIS A 22 20.96 25.38 16.47
N ALA A 23 21.79 24.48 15.94
CA ALA A 23 22.65 24.76 14.80
C ALA A 23 21.84 25.09 13.53
N MET A 24 20.71 24.41 13.31
CA MET A 24 19.81 24.69 12.19
C MET A 24 19.15 26.06 12.33
N VAL A 25 18.70 26.43 13.54
CA VAL A 25 18.16 27.78 13.81
C VAL A 25 19.21 28.85 13.54
N ALA A 26 20.46 28.64 13.98
CA ALA A 26 21.56 29.56 13.68
C ALA A 26 21.80 29.67 12.17
N LYS A 27 21.83 28.54 11.44
CA LYS A 27 21.95 28.52 9.98
C LYS A 27 20.81 29.28 9.29
N ILE A 28 19.56 29.10 9.73
CA ILE A 28 18.40 29.84 9.21
C ILE A 28 18.56 31.34 9.46
N ALA A 29 19.00 31.74 10.66
CA ALA A 29 19.25 33.14 10.99
C ALA A 29 20.36 33.77 10.13
N ASP A 30 21.44 33.02 9.87
CA ASP A 30 22.52 33.45 8.98
C ASP A 30 22.05 33.61 7.54
N ILE A 31 21.26 32.66 7.02
CA ILE A 31 20.65 32.75 5.69
C ILE A 31 19.72 33.96 5.60
N ALA A 32 18.88 34.18 6.62
CA ALA A 32 17.96 35.31 6.67
C ALA A 32 18.71 36.65 6.68
N LYS A 33 19.78 36.76 7.47
CA LYS A 33 20.62 37.96 7.53
C LYS A 33 21.35 38.20 6.21
N ALA A 34 21.97 37.17 5.64
CA ALA A 34 22.70 37.27 4.38
C ALA A 34 21.81 37.68 3.20
N LYS A 35 20.55 37.24 3.20
CA LYS A 35 19.56 37.52 2.14
C LYS A 35 18.65 38.72 2.42
N GLY A 36 18.86 39.44 3.52
CA GLY A 36 18.05 40.62 3.88
C GLY A 36 16.58 40.30 4.17
N LEU A 37 16.30 39.11 4.72
CA LEU A 37 14.95 38.68 5.10
C LEU A 37 14.54 39.26 6.47
N LEU A 38 13.24 39.30 6.71
CA LEU A 38 12.70 39.61 8.04
C LEU A 38 13.12 38.54 9.06
N SER A 39 13.21 38.93 10.33
CA SER A 39 13.50 37.96 11.41
C SER A 39 12.35 36.96 11.58
N PHE A 40 12.66 35.70 11.86
CA PHE A 40 11.66 34.66 12.06
C PHE A 40 11.43 34.46 13.57
N ASN A 41 10.16 34.42 14.00
CA ASN A 41 9.84 34.18 15.40
C ASN A 41 9.97 32.68 15.76
N ASN A 42 9.93 32.36 17.06
CA ASN A 42 10.13 30.98 17.54
C ASN A 42 9.11 29.99 16.96
N GLN A 43 7.86 30.41 16.74
CA GLN A 43 6.83 29.53 16.15
C GLN A 43 7.07 29.26 14.66
N ALA A 44 7.61 30.24 13.93
CA ALA A 44 8.02 30.07 12.53
C ALA A 44 9.22 29.12 12.44
N MET A 45 10.23 29.31 13.30
CA MET A 45 11.40 28.42 13.36
C MET A 45 10.99 26.96 13.65
N ALA A 46 10.13 26.74 14.65
CA ALA A 46 9.61 25.41 14.96
C ALA A 46 8.92 24.77 13.75
N SER A 47 8.07 25.53 13.05
CA SER A 47 7.35 25.04 11.87
C SER A 47 8.29 24.70 10.70
N ILE A 48 9.38 25.45 10.54
CA ILE A 48 10.42 25.15 9.53
C ILE A 48 11.18 23.87 9.89
N ILE A 49 11.55 23.68 11.16
CA ILE A 49 12.26 22.47 11.63
C ILE A 49 11.38 21.23 11.44
N ASP A 50 10.09 21.31 11.76
CA ASP A 50 9.15 20.21 11.53
C ASP A 50 9.00 19.92 10.03
N HIS A 51 8.94 20.95 9.18
CA HIS A 51 8.94 20.77 7.73
C HIS A 51 10.23 20.14 7.20
N LEU A 52 11.40 20.48 7.77
CA LEU A 52 12.68 19.83 7.42
C LEU A 52 12.70 18.35 7.80
N SER A 53 11.99 17.95 8.85
CA SER A 53 11.81 16.54 9.22
C SER A 53 10.87 15.83 8.25
N LEU A 54 9.80 16.50 7.83
CA LEU A 54 8.86 16.00 6.82
C LEU A 54 9.56 15.77 5.47
N VAL A 55 10.38 16.72 5.01
CA VAL A 55 11.16 16.58 3.77
C VAL A 55 12.21 15.47 3.86
N ALA A 56 12.65 15.12 5.07
CA ALA A 56 13.58 14.01 5.29
C ALA A 56 12.88 12.64 5.44
N ASP A 57 11.54 12.59 5.40
CA ASP A 57 10.71 11.39 5.60
C ASP A 57 11.06 10.60 6.88
N GLU A 58 11.56 11.29 7.93
CA GLU A 58 11.96 10.67 9.19
C GLU A 58 11.84 11.65 10.36
N GLN A 59 11.12 11.26 11.42
CA GLN A 59 10.88 12.10 12.60
C GLN A 59 12.17 12.58 13.30
N ASN A 60 13.22 11.76 13.22
CA ASN A 60 14.49 11.96 13.92
C ASN A 60 15.59 12.50 13.00
N ARG A 61 15.25 13.05 11.82
CA ARG A 61 16.19 13.65 10.88
C ARG A 61 15.74 15.05 10.49
N LEU A 62 16.69 15.86 10.01
CA LEU A 62 16.46 17.17 9.42
C LEU A 62 17.16 17.24 8.07
N SER A 63 16.42 17.60 7.02
CA SER A 63 17.00 17.81 5.70
C SER A 63 18.01 18.96 5.69
N LEU A 64 19.11 18.77 4.96
CA LEU A 64 20.19 19.74 4.78
C LEU A 64 20.14 20.46 3.43
N HIS A 65 19.14 20.17 2.58
CA HIS A 65 18.98 20.80 1.25
C HIS A 65 18.79 22.32 1.36
N SER A 66 19.86 23.07 1.12
CA SER A 66 19.92 24.53 1.29
C SER A 66 18.98 25.29 0.37
N ASP A 67 18.73 24.77 -0.83
CA ASP A 67 17.94 25.44 -1.86
C ASP A 67 16.45 25.39 -1.52
N ARG A 68 15.95 24.20 -1.13
CA ARG A 68 14.57 24.03 -0.63
C ARG A 68 14.31 24.88 0.60
N LEU A 69 15.23 24.86 1.57
CA LEU A 69 15.15 25.71 2.76
C LEU A 69 15.11 27.20 2.37
N SER A 70 15.99 27.62 1.46
CA SER A 70 16.04 29.01 1.00
C SER A 70 14.74 29.45 0.33
N GLN A 71 14.15 28.61 -0.53
CA GLN A 71 12.88 28.88 -1.19
C GLN A 71 11.76 29.08 -0.16
N LEU A 72 11.66 28.18 0.82
CA LEU A 72 10.67 28.30 1.89
C LEU A 72 10.83 29.61 2.69
N LEU A 73 12.08 29.99 3.01
CA LEU A 73 12.34 31.24 3.73
C LEU A 73 11.96 32.48 2.90
N PHE A 74 12.23 32.49 1.59
CA PHE A 74 11.84 33.57 0.70
C PHE A 74 10.32 33.70 0.58
N GLU A 75 9.61 32.60 0.35
CA GLU A 75 8.14 32.60 0.25
C GLU A 75 7.50 33.03 1.57
N SER A 76 7.97 32.51 2.70
CA SER A 76 7.48 32.90 4.04
C SER A 76 7.68 34.41 4.29
N ASN A 77 8.81 34.96 3.87
CA ASN A 77 9.09 36.39 3.97
C ASN A 77 8.21 37.22 3.01
N ARG A 78 7.95 36.72 1.79
CA ARG A 78 7.01 37.36 0.84
C ARG A 78 5.62 37.46 1.45
N HIS A 79 5.09 36.38 2.03
CA HIS A 79 3.79 36.39 2.71
C HIS A 79 3.74 37.37 3.88
N ALA A 80 4.80 37.45 4.69
CA ALA A 80 4.87 38.40 5.79
C ALA A 80 4.78 39.87 5.30
N LYS A 81 5.50 40.20 4.22
CA LYS A 81 5.49 41.55 3.62
C LYS A 81 4.15 41.88 2.96
N LEU A 82 3.50 40.90 2.32
CA LEU A 82 2.18 41.07 1.72
C LEU A 82 1.08 41.26 2.78
N ALA A 83 1.14 40.52 3.89
CA ALA A 83 0.18 40.64 4.97
C ALA A 83 0.28 42.00 5.70
N ASN A 84 1.50 42.52 5.86
CA ASN A 84 1.73 43.84 6.44
C ASN A 84 3.02 44.45 5.89
N ALA A 85 2.92 45.60 5.21
CA ALA A 85 4.07 46.31 4.66
C ALA A 85 5.12 46.71 5.71
N ASN A 86 4.70 46.84 6.98
CA ASN A 86 5.57 47.15 8.12
C ASN A 86 5.89 45.92 8.98
N ALA A 87 5.67 44.71 8.47
CA ALA A 87 6.01 43.48 9.19
C ALA A 87 7.50 43.47 9.55
N ARG A 88 7.79 43.30 10.85
CA ARG A 88 9.17 43.15 11.36
C ARG A 88 9.58 41.69 11.51
N GLN A 89 8.61 40.79 11.52
CA GLN A 89 8.81 39.37 11.81
C GLN A 89 7.95 38.45 10.94
N VAL A 90 8.50 37.28 10.62
CA VAL A 90 7.77 36.15 10.02
C VAL A 90 7.24 35.26 11.14
N GLY A 91 5.94 34.94 11.10
CA GLY A 91 5.29 34.05 12.06
C GLY A 91 4.86 32.72 11.41
N LYS A 92 4.41 31.78 12.24
CA LYS A 92 3.94 30.43 11.82
C LYS A 92 2.93 30.46 10.67
N LYS A 93 1.96 31.39 10.71
CA LYS A 93 0.94 31.52 9.65
C LYS A 93 1.54 31.79 8.27
N HIS A 94 2.61 32.57 8.19
CA HIS A 94 3.26 32.89 6.91
C HIS A 94 4.03 31.68 6.37
N VAL A 95 4.66 30.89 7.26
CA VAL A 95 5.37 29.66 6.89
C VAL A 95 4.38 28.60 6.39
N ILE A 96 3.28 28.37 7.11
CA ILE A 96 2.25 27.41 6.69
C ILE A 96 1.66 27.80 5.34
N GLN A 97 1.35 29.09 5.15
CA GLN A 97 0.85 29.56 3.86
C GLN A 97 1.87 29.37 2.75
N ALA A 98 3.16 29.63 3.00
CA ALA A 98 4.21 29.41 2.03
C ALA A 98 4.31 27.93 1.60
N ILE A 99 4.23 27.01 2.55
CA ILE A 99 4.21 25.56 2.28
C ILE A 99 2.97 25.20 1.44
N LYS A 100 1.79 25.68 1.83
CA LYS A 100 0.55 25.43 1.09
C LYS A 100 0.61 25.96 -0.34
N ASP A 101 1.12 27.17 -0.54
CA ASP A 101 1.33 27.78 -1.86
C ASP A 101 2.33 26.96 -2.70
N MET A 102 3.36 26.37 -2.08
CA MET A 102 4.32 25.48 -2.75
C MET A 102 3.65 24.17 -3.18
N ASP A 103 2.87 23.55 -2.29
CA ASP A 103 2.15 22.30 -2.55
C ASP A 103 1.03 22.48 -3.59
N GLU A 104 0.37 23.64 -3.62
CA GLU A 104 -0.64 23.98 -4.63
C GLU A 104 0.01 24.11 -6.03
N ARG A 105 1.22 24.67 -6.13
CA ARG A 105 1.92 24.82 -7.41
C ARG A 105 2.35 23.49 -8.04
N SER A 106 2.81 22.54 -7.23
CA SER A 106 3.16 21.19 -7.68
C SER A 106 1.96 20.23 -7.69
N GLY A 107 0.78 20.68 -7.23
CA GLY A 107 -0.40 19.86 -7.02
C GLY A 107 -1.27 19.60 -8.26
N TYR A 108 -1.05 20.29 -9.38
CA TYR A 108 -1.95 20.18 -10.54
C TYR A 108 -2.11 18.73 -11.05
N LEU A 109 -1.02 17.96 -11.12
CA LEU A 109 -1.07 16.56 -11.54
C LEU A 109 -1.91 15.72 -10.58
N ARG A 110 -1.72 15.91 -9.27
CA ARG A 110 -2.54 15.27 -8.23
C ARG A 110 -4.02 15.60 -8.42
N ASP A 111 -4.35 16.86 -8.64
CA ASP A 111 -5.74 17.29 -8.77
C ASP A 111 -6.43 16.67 -10.00
N LEU A 112 -5.71 16.42 -11.10
CA LEU A 112 -6.23 15.67 -12.26
C LEU A 112 -6.58 14.22 -11.90
N TYR A 113 -5.69 13.52 -11.20
CA TYR A 113 -5.96 12.15 -10.74
C TYR A 113 -7.15 12.09 -9.76
N TRP A 114 -7.28 13.11 -8.89
CA TRP A 114 -8.43 13.20 -7.99
C TRP A 114 -9.75 13.37 -8.75
N GLN A 115 -9.76 14.19 -9.80
CA GLN A 115 -10.95 14.34 -10.65
C GLN A 115 -11.36 13.02 -11.32
N GLU A 116 -10.42 12.14 -11.67
CA GLU A 116 -10.75 10.81 -12.21
C GLU A 116 -11.48 9.93 -11.20
N ILE A 117 -11.07 9.99 -9.91
CA ILE A 117 -11.78 9.31 -8.82
C ILE A 117 -13.17 9.94 -8.59
N GLU A 118 -13.25 11.27 -8.51
CA GLU A 118 -14.50 12.00 -8.25
C GLU A 118 -15.55 11.74 -9.35
N ASN A 119 -15.13 11.78 -10.61
CA ASN A 119 -15.99 11.49 -11.76
C ASN A 119 -16.35 10.00 -11.89
N GLY A 120 -15.83 9.13 -11.02
CA GLY A 120 -16.04 7.69 -11.07
C GLY A 120 -15.38 7.00 -12.26
N GLN A 121 -14.41 7.67 -12.92
CA GLN A 121 -13.61 7.06 -13.98
C GLN A 121 -12.66 6.01 -13.39
N GLN A 122 -12.05 6.31 -12.23
CA GLN A 122 -11.23 5.36 -11.48
C GLN A 122 -12.05 4.71 -10.36
N ILE A 123 -12.16 3.37 -10.38
CA ILE A 123 -13.03 2.62 -9.49
C ILE A 123 -12.27 2.22 -8.23
N ILE A 124 -12.45 3.01 -7.16
CA ILE A 124 -11.93 2.71 -5.82
C ILE A 124 -13.10 2.61 -4.85
N ASN A 125 -13.23 1.46 -4.18
CA ASN A 125 -14.25 1.26 -3.15
C ASN A 125 -13.62 1.48 -1.77
N THR A 126 -14.11 2.46 -1.01
CA THR A 126 -13.69 2.69 0.39
C THR A 126 -14.69 2.11 1.41
N ARG A 127 -15.65 1.28 0.95
CA ARG A 127 -16.73 0.73 1.77
C ARG A 127 -17.10 -0.69 1.34
N GLY A 128 -17.71 -1.44 2.26
CA GLY A 128 -18.18 -2.79 2.01
C GLY A 128 -17.06 -3.83 2.09
N LYS A 129 -17.33 -5.02 1.55
CA LYS A 129 -16.38 -6.12 1.54
C LYS A 129 -16.39 -6.84 0.19
N ALA A 130 -15.24 -7.29 -0.28
CA ALA A 130 -15.08 -8.00 -1.55
C ALA A 130 -14.07 -9.16 -1.42
N ILE A 131 -14.28 -10.24 -2.17
CA ILE A 131 -13.38 -11.40 -2.18
C ILE A 131 -12.32 -11.18 -3.25
N GLY A 132 -11.04 -11.39 -2.92
CA GLY A 132 -9.94 -11.26 -3.86
C GLY A 132 -9.75 -9.83 -4.37
N GLN A 133 -10.19 -8.81 -3.63
CA GLN A 133 -10.00 -7.41 -3.98
C GLN A 133 -9.48 -6.65 -2.77
N ILE A 134 -8.53 -5.74 -2.99
CA ILE A 134 -7.92 -4.94 -1.94
C ILE A 134 -7.48 -3.59 -2.48
N ASN A 135 -7.50 -2.57 -1.62
CA ASN A 135 -6.93 -1.27 -1.94
C ASN A 135 -5.44 -1.30 -1.58
N ALA A 136 -4.59 -1.45 -2.59
CA ALA A 136 -3.15 -1.23 -2.49
C ALA A 136 -2.88 0.29 -2.54
N LEU A 137 -1.69 0.72 -2.11
CA LEU A 137 -1.29 2.13 -2.15
C LEU A 137 -0.03 2.31 -2.99
N THR A 138 -0.09 3.27 -3.89
CA THR A 138 0.99 3.64 -4.81
C THR A 138 1.44 5.06 -4.54
N VAL A 139 2.65 5.40 -4.98
CA VAL A 139 3.15 6.77 -5.00
C VAL A 139 3.44 7.12 -6.45
N ILE A 140 2.87 8.23 -6.90
CA ILE A 140 3.17 8.80 -8.20
C ILE A 140 4.21 9.88 -7.97
N SER A 141 5.36 9.76 -8.63
CA SER A 141 6.43 10.75 -8.60
C SER A 141 6.71 11.21 -10.03
N TYR A 142 6.46 12.48 -10.30
CA TYR A 142 6.73 13.10 -11.60
C TYR A 142 7.22 14.54 -11.40
N ALA A 143 8.43 14.80 -11.90
CA ALA A 143 9.12 16.10 -11.75
C ALA A 143 9.20 16.55 -10.28
N ASP A 144 8.46 17.57 -9.90
CA ASP A 144 8.38 18.17 -8.56
C ASP A 144 7.09 17.81 -7.81
N SER A 145 6.27 16.91 -8.37
CA SER A 145 5.03 16.43 -7.77
C SER A 145 5.19 14.99 -7.27
N GLU A 146 4.88 14.77 -6.00
CA GLU A 146 4.86 13.45 -5.37
C GLU A 146 3.60 13.31 -4.51
N PHE A 147 2.78 12.29 -4.79
CA PHE A 147 1.54 12.07 -4.05
C PHE A 147 1.13 10.59 -4.08
N GLY A 148 0.43 10.15 -3.03
CA GLY A 148 -0.06 8.79 -2.92
C GLY A 148 -1.43 8.62 -3.54
N MET A 149 -1.69 7.44 -4.11
CA MET A 149 -2.97 7.08 -4.70
C MET A 149 -3.36 5.66 -4.32
N PRO A 150 -4.63 5.39 -3.97
CA PRO A 150 -5.12 4.03 -3.89
C PRO A 150 -5.20 3.42 -5.28
N ALA A 151 -4.80 2.15 -5.36
CA ALA A 151 -4.94 1.32 -6.55
C ALA A 151 -5.72 0.06 -6.18
N ARG A 152 -6.74 -0.26 -6.98
CA ARG A 152 -7.52 -1.47 -6.77
C ARG A 152 -6.74 -2.66 -7.30
N LEU A 153 -6.41 -3.58 -6.42
CA LEU A 153 -5.74 -4.82 -6.78
C LEU A 153 -6.72 -5.98 -6.68
N THR A 154 -6.72 -6.84 -7.71
CA THR A 154 -7.60 -8.00 -7.79
C THR A 154 -6.81 -9.30 -7.93
N ALA A 155 -7.36 -10.36 -7.36
CA ALA A 155 -6.85 -11.71 -7.41
C ALA A 155 -7.98 -12.66 -7.80
N LEU A 156 -7.80 -13.40 -8.88
CA LEU A 156 -8.74 -14.43 -9.32
C LEU A 156 -8.07 -15.79 -9.25
N ILE A 157 -8.83 -16.80 -8.79
CA ILE A 157 -8.38 -18.19 -8.72
C ILE A 157 -9.21 -19.04 -9.66
N GLN A 158 -8.54 -19.76 -10.54
CA GLN A 158 -9.11 -20.79 -11.39
C GLN A 158 -8.64 -22.16 -10.90
N PRO A 159 -9.55 -23.06 -10.49
CA PRO A 159 -9.20 -24.44 -10.19
C PRO A 159 -8.73 -25.13 -11.48
N LYS A 160 -7.48 -25.59 -11.50
CA LYS A 160 -6.90 -26.29 -12.65
C LYS A 160 -5.74 -27.17 -12.17
N ALA A 161 -5.54 -28.32 -12.80
CA ALA A 161 -4.32 -29.12 -12.66
C ALA A 161 -3.09 -28.23 -12.95
N GLY A 162 -2.11 -28.21 -12.05
CA GLY A 162 -0.91 -27.40 -12.23
C GLY A 162 -0.14 -27.09 -10.95
N HIS A 163 0.96 -26.37 -11.10
CA HIS A 163 1.96 -26.15 -10.04
C HIS A 163 1.76 -24.85 -9.22
N GLY A 164 0.51 -24.36 -9.12
CA GLY A 164 0.19 -23.11 -8.44
C GLY A 164 0.77 -21.91 -9.16
N GLU A 165 0.57 -21.84 -10.48
CA GLU A 165 1.05 -20.73 -11.29
C GLU A 165 0.27 -19.46 -10.97
N ILE A 166 1.00 -18.39 -10.73
CA ILE A 166 0.45 -17.06 -10.47
C ILE A 166 0.86 -16.18 -11.65
N LEU A 167 -0.12 -15.83 -12.48
CA LEU A 167 0.01 -14.86 -13.57
C LEU A 167 -0.01 -13.45 -12.98
N ASP A 168 1.08 -12.74 -13.17
CA ASP A 168 1.20 -11.32 -12.87
C ASP A 168 0.96 -10.54 -14.16
N ILE A 169 -0.21 -9.90 -14.27
CA ILE A 169 -0.61 -9.25 -15.52
C ILE A 169 0.33 -8.08 -15.81
N GLU A 170 0.65 -7.26 -14.81
CA GLU A 170 1.51 -6.08 -14.96
C GLU A 170 2.88 -6.47 -15.48
N ARG A 171 3.49 -7.52 -14.92
CA ARG A 171 4.78 -8.01 -15.40
C ARG A 171 4.71 -8.56 -16.82
N ASP A 172 3.69 -9.36 -17.14
CA ASP A 172 3.59 -9.99 -18.46
C ASP A 172 3.33 -8.98 -19.59
N VAL A 173 2.70 -7.84 -19.28
CA VAL A 173 2.56 -6.72 -20.23
C VAL A 173 3.71 -5.70 -20.17
N ASN A 174 4.78 -5.98 -19.43
CA ASN A 174 5.94 -5.10 -19.21
C ASN A 174 5.61 -3.75 -18.55
N LEU A 175 4.53 -3.68 -17.79
CA LEU A 175 4.23 -2.56 -16.89
C LEU A 175 4.88 -2.75 -15.50
N GLY A 176 5.20 -3.99 -15.12
CA GLY A 176 5.89 -4.32 -13.87
C GLY A 176 7.42 -4.29 -14.00
N GLY A 177 8.09 -3.59 -13.08
CA GLY A 177 9.54 -3.53 -12.98
C GLY A 177 10.18 -4.71 -12.24
N SER A 178 11.50 -4.63 -12.06
CA SER A 178 12.30 -5.75 -11.53
C SER A 178 12.07 -6.01 -10.03
N LEU A 179 11.82 -4.96 -9.24
CA LEU A 179 11.57 -5.09 -7.82
C LEU A 179 10.17 -5.66 -7.57
N HIS A 180 9.19 -5.21 -8.37
CA HIS A 180 7.84 -5.78 -8.36
C HIS A 180 7.86 -7.29 -8.67
N ALA A 181 8.54 -7.69 -9.76
CA ALA A 181 8.68 -9.11 -10.13
C ALA A 181 9.35 -9.95 -9.02
N LYS A 182 10.30 -9.37 -8.28
CA LYS A 182 10.92 -10.03 -7.13
C LYS A 182 9.92 -10.23 -5.98
N GLY A 183 9.09 -9.23 -5.67
CA GLY A 183 8.03 -9.33 -4.66
C GLY A 183 7.06 -10.48 -4.95
N MET A 184 6.63 -10.59 -6.21
CA MET A 184 5.76 -11.67 -6.68
C MET A 184 6.36 -13.06 -6.50
N LEU A 185 7.66 -13.22 -6.78
CA LEU A 185 8.37 -14.48 -6.53
C LEU A 185 8.45 -14.81 -5.03
N ILE A 186 8.70 -13.80 -4.18
CA ILE A 186 8.73 -13.98 -2.72
C ILE A 186 7.37 -14.46 -2.21
N GLN A 187 6.27 -13.83 -2.63
CA GLN A 187 4.92 -14.25 -2.29
C GLN A 187 4.63 -15.68 -2.74
N THR A 188 5.03 -16.03 -3.96
CA THR A 188 4.85 -17.39 -4.51
C THR A 188 5.58 -18.43 -3.66
N CYS A 189 6.83 -18.15 -3.28
CA CYS A 189 7.61 -19.01 -2.40
C CYS A 189 6.98 -19.15 -1.02
N TYR A 190 6.51 -18.05 -0.44
CA TYR A 190 5.81 -18.07 0.85
C TYR A 190 4.55 -18.95 0.81
N LEU A 191 3.71 -18.78 -0.22
CA LEU A 191 2.49 -19.58 -0.41
C LEU A 191 2.81 -21.08 -0.56
N ARG A 192 3.83 -21.41 -1.35
CA ARG A 192 4.31 -22.80 -1.52
C ARG A 192 4.81 -23.37 -0.19
N SER A 193 5.55 -22.59 0.60
CA SER A 193 6.04 -23.05 1.91
C SER A 193 4.90 -23.44 2.87
N LEU A 194 3.77 -22.73 2.81
CA LEU A 194 2.61 -22.99 3.66
C LEU A 194 1.82 -24.23 3.23
N PHE A 195 1.54 -24.35 1.92
CA PHE A 195 0.53 -25.27 1.40
C PHE A 195 1.06 -26.40 0.50
N SER A 196 2.29 -26.32 0.00
CA SER A 196 2.84 -27.22 -1.04
C SER A 196 3.89 -28.23 -0.54
N GLN A 197 4.06 -28.41 0.78
CA GLN A 197 5.15 -29.26 1.33
C GLN A 197 5.21 -30.69 0.75
N PHE A 198 4.10 -31.26 0.27
CA PHE A 198 4.06 -32.62 -0.30
C PHE A 198 3.11 -32.78 -1.50
N HIS A 199 2.53 -31.70 -2.01
CA HIS A 199 1.49 -31.75 -3.04
C HIS A 199 1.57 -30.52 -3.98
N GLU A 200 1.13 -30.72 -5.22
CA GLU A 200 0.96 -29.63 -6.17
C GLU A 200 -0.16 -28.68 -5.73
N LEU A 201 0.02 -27.41 -6.04
CA LEU A 201 -0.98 -26.38 -5.81
C LEU A 201 -1.92 -26.38 -7.02
N ASN A 202 -2.92 -27.26 -7.04
CA ASN A 202 -3.87 -27.46 -8.16
C ASN A 202 -4.81 -26.24 -8.38
N PHE A 203 -4.22 -25.09 -8.70
CA PHE A 203 -4.90 -23.88 -9.13
C PHE A 203 -3.99 -23.05 -10.03
N SER A 204 -4.60 -22.19 -10.83
CA SER A 204 -3.96 -21.04 -11.45
C SER A 204 -4.55 -19.77 -10.85
N ALA A 205 -3.72 -18.76 -10.62
CA ALA A 205 -4.16 -17.45 -10.15
C ALA A 205 -3.77 -16.37 -11.15
N SER A 206 -4.52 -15.28 -11.19
CA SER A 206 -4.12 -14.04 -11.84
C SER A 206 -4.20 -12.88 -10.86
N LEU A 207 -3.20 -12.01 -10.89
CA LEU A 207 -3.16 -10.75 -10.14
C LEU A 207 -3.13 -9.59 -11.12
N ALA A 208 -3.87 -8.54 -10.80
CA ALA A 208 -3.97 -7.34 -11.63
C ALA A 208 -4.14 -6.07 -10.78
N PHE A 209 -3.47 -5.00 -11.18
CA PHE A 209 -3.81 -3.64 -10.79
C PHE A 209 -4.84 -3.09 -11.77
N GLU A 210 -6.08 -2.97 -11.31
CA GLU A 210 -7.18 -2.52 -12.14
C GLU A 210 -6.97 -1.06 -12.56
N GLN A 211 -7.22 -0.80 -13.85
CA GLN A 211 -7.12 0.54 -14.44
C GLN A 211 -5.73 1.18 -14.30
N ASN A 212 -4.68 0.37 -14.15
CA ASN A 212 -3.31 0.84 -14.22
C ASN A 212 -2.78 0.82 -15.66
N TYR A 213 -2.37 1.97 -16.15
CA TYR A 213 -1.77 2.14 -17.48
C TYR A 213 -0.32 2.63 -17.42
N ALA A 214 0.20 2.87 -16.21
CA ALA A 214 1.54 3.37 -15.97
C ALA A 214 2.47 2.24 -15.52
N HIS A 215 3.76 2.51 -15.59
CA HIS A 215 4.78 1.60 -15.08
C HIS A 215 4.70 1.54 -13.55
N ILE A 216 4.73 0.33 -12.99
CA ILE A 216 4.79 0.05 -11.55
C ILE A 216 6.12 -0.62 -11.25
N ASP A 217 6.88 -0.07 -10.29
CA ASP A 217 8.05 -0.74 -9.74
C ASP A 217 8.14 -0.55 -8.23
N GLY A 218 8.87 -1.44 -7.58
CA GLY A 218 8.97 -1.55 -6.12
C GLY A 218 8.25 -2.77 -5.56
N ASP A 219 8.62 -3.17 -4.35
CA ASP A 219 8.09 -4.34 -3.64
C ASP A 219 6.99 -3.98 -2.62
N SER A 220 6.59 -2.71 -2.56
CA SER A 220 5.66 -2.20 -1.54
C SER A 220 4.21 -2.68 -1.66
N ALA A 221 3.87 -3.38 -2.75
CA ALA A 221 2.56 -4.00 -2.96
C ALA A 221 2.51 -5.49 -2.59
N THR A 222 3.66 -6.13 -2.32
CA THR A 222 3.78 -7.57 -2.07
C THR A 222 2.84 -8.04 -0.95
N LEU A 223 2.69 -7.23 0.11
CA LEU A 223 1.77 -7.53 1.21
C LEU A 223 0.30 -7.50 0.77
N ALA A 224 -0.07 -6.55 -0.10
CA ALA A 224 -1.42 -6.39 -0.62
C ALA A 224 -1.81 -7.55 -1.55
N GLU A 225 -0.90 -7.89 -2.48
CA GLU A 225 -1.03 -9.02 -3.41
C GLU A 225 -1.23 -10.34 -2.66
N ALA A 226 -0.42 -10.58 -1.62
CA ALA A 226 -0.55 -11.76 -0.77
C ALA A 226 -1.91 -11.80 -0.07
N CYS A 227 -2.38 -10.67 0.46
CA CYS A 227 -3.68 -10.59 1.10
C CYS A 227 -4.84 -10.88 0.12
N ALA A 228 -4.82 -10.28 -1.06
CA ALA A 228 -5.83 -10.51 -2.09
C ALA A 228 -5.86 -11.97 -2.53
N LEU A 229 -4.69 -12.57 -2.77
CA LEU A 229 -4.58 -13.97 -3.18
C LEU A 229 -5.12 -14.92 -2.10
N MET A 230 -4.73 -14.72 -0.84
CA MET A 230 -5.21 -15.53 0.29
C MET A 230 -6.73 -15.38 0.49
N SER A 231 -7.26 -14.17 0.30
CA SER A 231 -8.71 -13.91 0.32
C SER A 231 -9.44 -14.68 -0.77
N ALA A 232 -8.92 -14.66 -2.01
CA ALA A 232 -9.50 -15.37 -3.14
C ALA A 232 -9.47 -16.89 -2.93
N LEU A 233 -8.34 -17.44 -2.46
CA LEU A 233 -8.18 -18.86 -2.11
C LEU A 233 -9.15 -19.30 -0.99
N ALA A 234 -9.33 -18.46 0.02
CA ALA A 234 -10.21 -18.77 1.16
C ALA A 234 -11.70 -18.51 0.89
N LYS A 235 -12.02 -17.82 -0.21
CA LYS A 235 -13.32 -17.16 -0.44
C LYS A 235 -13.75 -16.32 0.77
N ALA A 236 -12.80 -15.59 1.35
CA ALA A 236 -13.01 -14.76 2.52
C ALA A 236 -13.03 -13.28 2.13
N PRO A 237 -14.10 -12.53 2.43
CA PRO A 237 -14.20 -11.15 1.98
C PRO A 237 -13.27 -10.22 2.78
N ILE A 238 -12.57 -9.34 2.09
CA ILE A 238 -11.72 -8.27 2.64
C ILE A 238 -12.53 -6.98 2.78
N ASN A 239 -12.36 -6.32 3.93
CA ASN A 239 -12.86 -4.97 4.20
C ASN A 239 -12.24 -3.94 3.23
N GLN A 240 -13.07 -3.32 2.38
CA GLN A 240 -12.61 -2.33 1.39
C GLN A 240 -12.43 -0.92 1.98
N GLY A 241 -12.85 -0.68 3.23
CA GLY A 241 -12.52 0.55 3.95
C GLY A 241 -11.10 0.58 4.50
N ILE A 242 -10.34 -0.51 4.36
CA ILE A 242 -8.97 -0.59 4.81
C ILE A 242 -8.06 -0.76 3.58
N ALA A 243 -7.16 0.19 3.38
CA ALA A 243 -6.07 0.06 2.44
C ALA A 243 -4.83 -0.54 3.08
N ILE A 244 -3.88 -0.99 2.26
CA ILE A 244 -2.66 -1.63 2.72
C ILE A 244 -1.47 -1.25 1.85
N THR A 245 -0.31 -1.09 2.49
CA THR A 245 1.00 -1.02 1.85
C THR A 245 1.99 -1.81 2.69
N GLY A 246 2.98 -2.40 2.04
CA GLY A 246 4.06 -3.12 2.71
C GLY A 246 4.78 -4.06 1.77
N SER A 247 6.10 -4.14 1.94
CA SER A 247 6.88 -5.26 1.41
C SER A 247 6.83 -6.44 2.37
N MET A 248 7.21 -7.62 1.91
CA MET A 248 7.18 -8.87 2.66
C MET A 248 8.40 -9.72 2.27
N ASN A 249 9.02 -10.39 3.24
CA ASN A 249 10.03 -11.41 2.96
C ASN A 249 9.44 -12.84 2.82
N GLN A 250 10.27 -13.82 2.50
CA GLN A 250 9.84 -15.22 2.28
C GLN A 250 9.27 -15.92 3.53
N PHE A 251 9.40 -15.31 4.72
CA PHE A 251 8.83 -15.83 5.96
C PHE A 251 7.50 -15.16 6.34
N GLY A 252 7.05 -14.17 5.56
CA GLY A 252 5.82 -13.42 5.85
C GLY A 252 6.03 -12.21 6.76
N GLU A 253 7.27 -11.87 7.10
CA GLU A 253 7.60 -10.68 7.89
C GLU A 253 7.48 -9.43 7.01
N VAL A 254 6.82 -8.41 7.55
CA VAL A 254 6.51 -7.17 6.83
C VAL A 254 7.71 -6.23 6.91
N GLN A 255 8.07 -5.64 5.76
CA GLN A 255 9.25 -4.81 5.58
C GLN A 255 8.89 -3.36 5.30
N ALA A 256 9.82 -2.45 5.62
CA ALA A 256 9.65 -1.02 5.42
C ALA A 256 9.45 -0.66 3.95
N ILE A 257 8.69 0.40 3.71
CA ILE A 257 8.43 0.97 2.38
C ILE A 257 8.73 2.47 2.38
N GLY A 258 8.97 3.04 1.20
CA GLY A 258 9.06 4.50 1.02
C GLY A 258 7.70 5.15 0.80
N GLY A 259 7.63 6.47 1.05
CA GLY A 259 6.46 7.30 0.78
C GLY A 259 5.23 6.93 1.63
N VAL A 260 5.45 6.54 2.89
CA VAL A 260 4.36 6.07 3.77
C VAL A 260 3.36 7.18 4.08
N ASN A 261 3.84 8.42 4.20
CA ASN A 261 3.02 9.59 4.50
C ASN A 261 2.09 9.93 3.34
N GLU A 262 2.61 9.91 2.12
CA GLU A 262 1.91 10.17 0.87
C GLU A 262 0.83 9.10 0.65
N LYS A 263 1.18 7.83 0.87
CA LYS A 263 0.25 6.70 0.75
C LYS A 263 -0.92 6.80 1.73
N ILE A 264 -0.65 7.11 3.00
CA ILE A 264 -1.70 7.30 4.01
C ILE A 264 -2.59 8.49 3.63
N THR A 265 -1.96 9.61 3.23
CA THR A 265 -2.66 10.83 2.83
C THR A 265 -3.58 10.58 1.65
N GLY A 266 -3.10 9.91 0.60
CA GLY A 266 -3.88 9.62 -0.60
C GLY A 266 -5.13 8.78 -0.31
N PHE A 267 -5.02 7.76 0.54
CA PHE A 267 -6.19 6.97 0.93
C PHE A 267 -7.16 7.74 1.83
N TYR A 268 -6.65 8.51 2.78
CA TYR A 268 -7.46 9.35 3.65
C TYR A 268 -8.27 10.37 2.84
N ASP A 269 -7.62 11.08 1.92
CA ASP A 269 -8.26 12.06 1.05
C ASP A 269 -9.31 11.39 0.14
N THR A 270 -9.06 10.17 -0.36
CA THR A 270 -10.07 9.38 -1.10
C THR A 270 -11.27 9.01 -0.23
N CYS A 271 -11.05 8.67 1.04
CA CYS A 271 -12.12 8.36 1.98
C CYS A 271 -12.94 9.61 2.35
N MET A 272 -12.28 10.76 2.49
CA MET A 272 -12.93 12.06 2.71
C MET A 272 -13.85 12.42 1.55
N GLU A 273 -13.38 12.26 0.31
CA GLU A 273 -14.15 12.56 -0.91
C GLU A 273 -15.39 11.67 -1.03
N GLN A 274 -15.25 10.38 -0.77
CA GLN A 274 -16.38 9.45 -0.76
C GLN A 274 -17.24 9.53 0.52
N GLY A 275 -16.89 10.45 1.43
CA GLY A 275 -17.46 10.63 2.77
C GLY A 275 -16.87 9.66 3.79
N LEU A 276 -16.20 10.20 4.81
CA LEU A 276 -15.73 9.38 5.94
C LEU A 276 -16.92 8.67 6.59
N ILE A 277 -16.73 7.39 6.93
CA ILE A 277 -17.63 6.71 7.85
C ILE A 277 -17.35 7.29 9.23
N ALA A 278 -18.00 8.41 9.57
CA ALA A 278 -17.99 8.91 10.93
C ALA A 278 -18.50 7.79 11.84
N THR A 279 -17.69 7.41 12.83
CA THR A 279 -18.16 6.57 13.92
C THR A 279 -19.33 7.30 14.58
N GLU A 280 -20.54 6.72 14.52
CA GLU A 280 -21.74 7.27 15.19
C GLU A 280 -21.63 7.18 16.74
N THR A 281 -20.56 7.72 17.32
CA THR A 281 -20.30 7.67 18.78
C THR A 281 -19.80 9.00 19.34
N ALA A 282 -20.36 10.14 18.90
CA ALA A 282 -20.17 11.41 19.62
C ALA A 282 -21.40 12.34 19.74
N THR A 283 -22.54 12.08 19.07
CA THR A 283 -23.66 13.07 19.03
C THR A 283 -25.07 12.55 19.32
N LYS A 284 -25.25 11.31 19.79
CA LYS A 284 -26.56 10.84 20.30
C LYS A 284 -26.50 10.41 21.76
N ALA A 285 -26.13 11.35 22.62
CA ALA A 285 -26.39 11.28 24.06
C ALA A 285 -27.41 12.33 24.48
N THR A 286 -28.48 12.52 23.70
CA THR A 286 -29.69 13.20 24.18
C THR A 286 -30.91 12.75 23.36
N ALA A 287 -31.91 12.27 24.10
CA ALA A 287 -33.31 12.15 23.77
C ALA A 287 -33.83 10.93 22.95
N SER A 288 -34.74 10.25 23.64
CA SER A 288 -35.90 9.48 23.16
C SER A 288 -35.74 7.97 22.96
N LYS A 289 -36.14 7.26 24.00
CA LYS A 289 -36.51 5.84 24.02
C LYS A 289 -37.82 5.65 23.23
N THR A 290 -37.88 4.66 22.36
CA THR A 290 -39.12 3.90 22.15
C THR A 290 -38.79 2.44 21.82
N THR A 291 -39.45 1.55 22.53
CA THR A 291 -39.14 0.12 22.64
C THR A 291 -39.99 -0.65 21.65
N SER A 292 -39.51 -0.85 20.42
CA SER A 292 -40.06 -1.86 19.50
C SER A 292 -39.17 -2.24 18.31
N ASP A 293 -38.01 -1.60 18.09
CA ASP A 293 -37.10 -1.92 16.97
C ASP A 293 -35.83 -2.67 17.41
N GLN A 294 -35.91 -3.47 18.48
CA GLN A 294 -34.75 -4.17 19.06
C GLN A 294 -34.42 -5.55 18.44
N GLN A 295 -35.03 -5.93 17.32
CA GLN A 295 -34.78 -7.27 16.73
C GLN A 295 -34.27 -7.28 15.28
N ILE A 296 -33.95 -6.13 14.67
CA ILE A 296 -33.28 -6.07 13.34
C ILE A 296 -31.84 -5.52 13.44
N GLN A 297 -31.39 -5.04 14.60
CA GLN A 297 -30.01 -4.54 14.81
C GLN A 297 -29.05 -5.65 15.29
N GLN A 298 -28.88 -6.71 14.50
CA GLN A 298 -27.78 -7.67 14.71
C GLN A 298 -26.59 -7.33 13.78
N GLN A 299 -25.55 -6.76 14.41
CA GLN A 299 -24.15 -6.73 13.95
C GLN A 299 -23.83 -6.00 12.64
N VAL A 300 -24.08 -4.69 12.58
CA VAL A 300 -23.20 -3.81 11.79
C VAL A 300 -21.98 -3.52 12.67
N GLN A 301 -20.96 -4.39 12.58
CA GLN A 301 -19.68 -4.13 13.21
C GLN A 301 -19.09 -2.89 12.53
N GLN A 302 -19.03 -1.78 13.27
CA GLN A 302 -18.62 -0.46 12.77
C GLN A 302 -17.30 -0.54 12.01
N GLN A 303 -17.34 -0.18 10.74
CA GLN A 303 -16.23 -0.33 9.81
C GLN A 303 -15.47 0.99 9.75
N VAL A 304 -14.47 1.15 10.62
CA VAL A 304 -13.56 2.30 10.60
C VAL A 304 -12.68 2.20 9.36
N GLN A 305 -12.55 3.30 8.62
CA GLN A 305 -11.65 3.38 7.47
C GLN A 305 -10.21 3.55 7.95
N GLY A 306 -9.24 3.03 7.20
CA GLY A 306 -7.86 3.10 7.67
C GLY A 306 -6.82 2.50 6.73
N VAL A 307 -5.57 2.53 7.17
CA VAL A 307 -4.42 2.02 6.41
C VAL A 307 -3.63 1.04 7.26
N ILE A 308 -3.28 -0.11 6.68
CA ILE A 308 -2.29 -1.03 7.22
C ILE A 308 -0.91 -0.65 6.66
N ILE A 309 0.06 -0.48 7.56
CA ILE A 309 1.45 -0.13 7.23
C ILE A 309 2.44 -1.08 7.93
N PRO A 310 3.68 -1.17 7.45
CA PRO A 310 4.75 -1.85 8.18
C PRO A 310 5.02 -1.19 9.53
N ARG A 311 5.21 -2.01 10.58
CA ARG A 311 5.63 -1.54 11.90
C ARG A 311 6.96 -0.80 11.86
N SER A 312 7.85 -1.24 10.98
CA SER A 312 9.14 -0.59 10.72
C SER A 312 9.00 0.86 10.28
N ASN A 313 7.89 1.28 9.66
CA ASN A 313 7.69 2.65 9.19
C ASN A 313 7.16 3.64 10.24
N ILE A 314 6.93 3.23 11.49
CA ILE A 314 6.38 4.13 12.53
C ILE A 314 7.23 5.41 12.69
N HIS A 315 8.55 5.29 12.62
CA HIS A 315 9.48 6.41 12.76
C HIS A 315 9.46 7.39 11.58
N ASN A 316 8.88 6.99 10.44
CA ASN A 316 8.69 7.85 9.26
C ASN A 316 7.39 8.66 9.33
N LEU A 317 6.45 8.33 10.25
CA LEU A 317 5.12 8.95 10.26
C LEU A 317 5.19 10.43 10.63
N MET A 318 4.91 11.29 9.64
CA MET A 318 4.83 12.74 9.74
C MET A 318 3.54 13.20 9.05
N LEU A 319 2.41 12.88 9.67
CA LEU A 319 1.08 13.03 9.07
C LEU A 319 0.53 14.45 9.19
N ARG A 320 -0.35 14.82 8.25
CA ARG A 320 -1.10 16.08 8.29
C ARG A 320 -1.99 16.16 9.56
N ASP A 321 -2.15 17.37 10.07
CA ASP A 321 -2.94 17.67 11.28
C ASP A 321 -4.39 17.16 11.21
N ASP A 322 -5.00 17.13 10.03
CA ASP A 322 -6.37 16.65 9.83
C ASP A 322 -6.47 15.13 9.93
N ILE A 323 -5.50 14.38 9.40
CA ILE A 323 -5.39 12.93 9.57
C ILE A 323 -5.21 12.59 11.06
N ILE A 324 -4.32 13.32 11.76
CA ILE A 324 -4.10 13.13 13.20
C ILE A 324 -5.41 13.32 13.97
N LYS A 325 -6.15 14.40 13.70
CA LYS A 325 -7.45 14.67 14.34
C LYS A 325 -8.49 13.60 14.02
N ALA A 326 -8.53 13.09 12.79
CA ALA A 326 -9.45 12.01 12.41
C ALA A 326 -9.13 10.71 13.16
N VAL A 327 -7.83 10.41 13.35
CA VAL A 327 -7.38 9.27 14.15
C VAL A 327 -7.73 9.45 15.63
N GLU A 328 -7.51 10.64 16.20
CA GLU A 328 -7.87 10.95 17.60
C GLU A 328 -9.39 10.83 17.86
N LYS A 329 -10.22 11.17 16.86
CA LYS A 329 -11.67 11.02 16.93
C LYS A 329 -12.16 9.58 16.65
N GLY A 330 -11.28 8.69 16.22
CA GLY A 330 -11.67 7.33 15.81
C GLY A 330 -12.47 7.28 14.50
N GLU A 331 -12.33 8.30 13.64
CA GLU A 331 -12.93 8.36 12.30
C GLU A 331 -12.03 7.69 11.26
N PHE A 332 -10.72 7.61 11.54
CA PHE A 332 -9.71 6.93 10.71
C PHE A 332 -8.75 6.12 11.58
N ALA A 333 -8.16 5.05 11.06
CA ALA A 333 -7.24 4.20 11.80
C ALA A 333 -5.96 3.89 11.03
N ILE A 334 -4.85 3.77 11.75
CA ILE A 334 -3.56 3.33 11.21
C ILE A 334 -3.13 2.08 11.94
N TYR A 335 -2.96 0.98 11.21
CA TYR A 335 -2.62 -0.33 11.75
C TYR A 335 -1.18 -0.68 11.38
N ALA A 336 -0.29 -0.69 12.36
CA ALA A 336 1.11 -1.05 12.14
C ALA A 336 1.34 -2.55 12.39
N VAL A 337 1.71 -3.30 11.36
CA VAL A 337 1.86 -4.76 11.40
C VAL A 337 3.30 -5.23 11.22
N GLU A 338 3.67 -6.34 11.86
CA GLU A 338 4.99 -6.98 11.74
C GLU A 338 4.95 -8.22 10.84
N HIS A 339 3.77 -8.82 10.67
CA HIS A 339 3.61 -10.07 9.93
C HIS A 339 2.34 -10.08 9.07
N LEU A 340 2.38 -10.77 7.93
CA LEU A 340 1.23 -10.96 7.02
C LEU A 340 -0.03 -11.46 7.73
N HIS A 341 0.14 -12.30 8.77
CA HIS A 341 -0.96 -12.84 9.55
C HIS A 341 -1.81 -11.75 10.21
N GLU A 342 -1.17 -10.70 10.73
CA GLU A 342 -1.87 -9.59 11.38
C GLU A 342 -2.68 -8.80 10.36
N ALA A 343 -2.10 -8.52 9.20
CA ALA A 343 -2.80 -7.86 8.09
C ALA A 343 -4.03 -8.66 7.64
N LEU A 344 -3.88 -9.97 7.41
CA LEU A 344 -4.97 -10.86 7.03
C LEU A 344 -6.08 -10.90 8.09
N GLN A 345 -5.72 -10.93 9.37
CA GLN A 345 -6.69 -10.92 10.47
C GLN A 345 -7.49 -9.62 10.51
N ILE A 346 -6.84 -8.47 10.33
CA ILE A 346 -7.50 -7.16 10.28
C ILE A 346 -8.46 -7.07 9.08
N LEU A 347 -7.98 -7.46 7.89
CA LEU A 347 -8.72 -7.33 6.64
C LEU A 347 -9.92 -8.28 6.54
N THR A 348 -9.78 -9.52 7.01
CA THR A 348 -10.80 -10.58 6.87
C THR A 348 -11.64 -10.78 8.13
N GLN A 349 -11.20 -10.26 9.29
CA GLN A 349 -11.79 -10.50 10.60
C GLN A 349 -11.86 -12.00 10.96
N MET A 350 -10.97 -12.81 10.37
CA MET A 350 -10.88 -14.24 10.62
C MET A 350 -9.61 -14.57 11.42
N PRO A 351 -9.64 -15.61 12.28
CA PRO A 351 -8.44 -16.07 12.94
C PRO A 351 -7.45 -16.65 11.93
N ILE A 352 -6.17 -16.33 12.11
CA ILE A 352 -5.04 -16.90 11.38
C ILE A 352 -4.30 -17.83 12.34
N ASP A 353 -4.13 -19.09 11.94
CA ASP A 353 -3.60 -20.12 12.82
C ASP A 353 -2.43 -20.83 12.18
N GLU A 354 -1.48 -21.24 13.02
CA GLU A 354 -0.45 -22.18 12.64
C GLU A 354 -0.97 -23.62 12.63
N LYS A 355 -0.20 -24.51 12.01
CA LYS A 355 -0.47 -25.95 12.02
C LYS A 355 -0.36 -26.46 13.46
N ASN A 356 -1.31 -27.30 13.89
CA ASN A 356 -1.20 -28.00 15.16
C ASN A 356 -0.08 -29.06 15.13
N LYS A 357 0.21 -29.72 16.26
CA LYS A 357 1.18 -30.83 16.35
C LYS A 357 0.94 -31.98 15.34
N LYS A 358 -0.26 -32.07 14.75
CA LYS A 358 -0.64 -33.06 13.73
C LYS A 358 -0.57 -32.49 12.30
N GLY A 359 0.05 -31.33 12.10
CA GLY A 359 0.22 -30.70 10.79
C GLY A 359 -1.05 -30.08 10.18
N ASN A 360 -2.14 -29.91 10.95
CA ASN A 360 -3.42 -29.43 10.44
C ASN A 360 -3.81 -28.05 10.98
N TYR A 361 -4.43 -27.22 10.13
CA TYR A 361 -5.03 -25.95 10.51
C TYR A 361 -6.42 -26.12 11.14
N ARG A 362 -6.85 -25.17 11.99
CA ARG A 362 -8.23 -25.17 12.52
C ARG A 362 -9.22 -24.87 11.40
N LYS A 363 -10.31 -25.65 11.28
CA LYS A 363 -11.24 -25.57 10.14
C LYS A 363 -11.89 -24.19 9.91
N LYS A 364 -12.06 -23.39 10.97
CA LYS A 364 -12.70 -22.06 10.89
C LYS A 364 -11.72 -20.92 10.62
N SER A 365 -10.41 -21.20 10.63
CA SER A 365 -9.38 -20.19 10.34
C SER A 365 -9.24 -19.94 8.85
N LEU A 366 -8.62 -18.82 8.47
CA LEU A 366 -8.39 -18.49 7.07
C LEU A 366 -7.58 -19.58 6.38
N PHE A 367 -6.43 -19.97 6.96
CA PHE A 367 -5.58 -21.04 6.42
C PHE A 367 -6.27 -22.41 6.43
N GLY A 368 -7.16 -22.66 7.39
CA GLY A 368 -8.00 -23.85 7.39
C GLY A 368 -8.97 -23.90 6.20
N LYS A 369 -9.57 -22.75 5.83
CA LYS A 369 -10.41 -22.65 4.62
C LYS A 369 -9.59 -22.86 3.36
N ILE A 370 -8.41 -22.23 3.24
CA ILE A 370 -7.51 -22.38 2.09
C ILE A 370 -7.10 -23.85 1.94
N ALA A 371 -6.58 -24.47 3.00
CA ALA A 371 -6.14 -25.86 2.97
C ALA A 371 -7.29 -26.83 2.61
N LYS A 372 -8.51 -26.57 3.07
CA LYS A 372 -9.70 -27.35 2.68
C LYS A 372 -10.01 -27.18 1.20
N GLN A 373 -9.92 -25.96 0.68
CA GLN A 373 -10.21 -25.65 -0.71
C GLN A 373 -9.19 -26.33 -1.65
N LEU A 374 -7.90 -26.24 -1.34
CA LEU A 374 -6.82 -26.89 -2.10
C LEU A 374 -6.98 -28.41 -2.10
N ARG A 375 -7.25 -29.04 -0.95
CA ARG A 375 -7.52 -30.49 -0.89
C ARG A 375 -8.74 -30.90 -1.72
N LYS A 376 -9.77 -30.05 -1.80
CA LYS A 376 -10.95 -30.33 -2.62
C LYS A 376 -10.57 -30.40 -4.11
N TRP A 377 -9.75 -29.46 -4.57
CA TRP A 377 -9.30 -29.44 -5.96
C TRP A 377 -8.36 -30.60 -6.28
N GLU A 378 -7.49 -30.99 -5.34
CA GLU A 378 -6.65 -32.18 -5.49
C GLU A 378 -7.45 -33.48 -5.68
N ILE A 379 -8.58 -33.64 -4.96
CA ILE A 379 -9.43 -34.82 -5.10
C ILE A 379 -10.11 -34.84 -6.48
N ILE A 380 -10.65 -33.70 -6.91
CA ILE A 380 -11.32 -33.57 -8.21
C ILE A 380 -10.35 -33.89 -9.36
N ASP A 381 -9.11 -33.41 -9.26
CA ASP A 381 -8.07 -33.65 -10.26
C ASP A 381 -7.76 -35.14 -10.41
N LYS A 382 -7.58 -35.84 -9.27
CA LYS A 382 -7.34 -37.29 -9.24
C LYS A 382 -8.55 -38.13 -9.69
N GLU A 383 -9.76 -37.58 -9.61
CA GLU A 383 -10.97 -38.22 -10.13
C GLU A 383 -11.02 -38.08 -11.66
N ASN A 384 -10.72 -36.89 -12.19
CA ASN A 384 -10.64 -36.64 -13.63
C ASN A 384 -9.54 -37.49 -14.31
N ASP A 385 -8.35 -37.59 -13.70
CA ASP A 385 -7.26 -38.42 -14.22
C ASP A 385 -7.65 -39.91 -14.32
N LYS A 386 -8.56 -40.37 -13.47
CA LYS A 386 -9.05 -41.77 -13.49
C LYS A 386 -10.10 -41.99 -14.56
N GLU A 387 -10.95 -40.99 -14.83
CA GLU A 387 -11.95 -41.03 -15.90
C GLU A 387 -11.27 -41.01 -17.28
N ASP A 388 -10.25 -40.17 -17.48
CA ASP A 388 -9.47 -40.11 -18.73
C ASP A 388 -8.74 -41.45 -19.01
N MET A 389 -8.22 -42.11 -17.97
CA MET A 389 -7.59 -43.44 -18.07
C MET A 389 -8.58 -44.59 -18.34
N THR A 390 -9.87 -44.41 -18.04
CA THR A 390 -10.92 -45.38 -18.39
C THR A 390 -11.42 -45.17 -19.83
N ASP A 391 -11.52 -43.94 -20.30
CA ASP A 391 -11.92 -43.62 -21.67
C ASP A 391 -10.84 -44.00 -22.71
N GLU A 392 -9.54 -43.88 -22.37
CA GLU A 392 -8.47 -44.39 -23.23
C GLU A 392 -8.48 -45.93 -23.38
N LYS A 393 -8.97 -46.67 -22.38
CA LYS A 393 -9.06 -48.14 -22.45
C LYS A 393 -10.25 -48.62 -23.28
N ASP A 394 -11.33 -47.85 -23.32
CA ASP A 394 -12.50 -48.16 -24.15
C ASP A 394 -12.36 -47.65 -25.60
N GLY A 395 -11.43 -46.72 -25.86
CA GLY A 395 -11.11 -46.21 -27.19
C GLY A 395 -10.28 -47.14 -28.09
N ASP A 396 -9.55 -48.11 -27.54
CA ASP A 396 -8.56 -48.91 -28.28
C ASP A 396 -9.12 -50.23 -28.89
N THR A 397 -10.45 -50.38 -29.00
CA THR A 397 -11.08 -51.58 -29.63
C THR A 397 -11.79 -51.33 -30.97
N LYS A 398 -11.66 -50.16 -31.60
CA LYS A 398 -12.18 -49.95 -32.97
C LYS A 398 -11.23 -49.18 -33.87
N GLY A 399 -10.45 -49.92 -34.66
CA GLY A 399 -10.09 -49.50 -36.02
C GLY A 399 -8.61 -49.60 -36.40
N THR A 400 -8.14 -50.79 -36.78
CA THR A 400 -6.96 -50.92 -37.66
C THR A 400 -7.29 -51.74 -38.90
N THR A 401 -7.89 -51.09 -39.89
CA THR A 401 -7.77 -51.50 -41.29
C THR A 401 -6.59 -50.76 -41.93
N LYS A 402 -5.62 -51.57 -42.36
CA LYS A 402 -4.44 -51.25 -43.18
C LYS A 402 -4.67 -50.13 -44.20
N ASN A 403 -3.67 -49.26 -44.35
CA ASN A 403 -3.20 -48.86 -45.68
C ASN A 403 -1.70 -48.55 -45.69
N SER A 404 -1.03 -49.24 -46.59
CA SER A 404 0.28 -48.96 -47.17
C SER A 404 0.31 -47.57 -47.82
N ASP A 405 1.41 -46.83 -47.77
CA ASP A 405 2.37 -46.82 -48.89
C ASP A 405 3.62 -45.97 -48.63
N THR A 406 4.61 -46.29 -49.44
CA THR A 406 6.04 -45.95 -49.47
C THR A 406 6.47 -44.48 -49.42
N SER A 407 7.62 -44.27 -48.77
CA SER A 407 8.49 -43.08 -48.87
C SER A 407 9.20 -42.97 -50.23
N PRO A 408 9.76 -41.79 -50.56
CA PRO A 408 11.03 -41.77 -51.28
C PRO A 408 12.10 -40.95 -50.52
N LYS A 409 13.23 -41.62 -50.26
CA LYS A 409 14.52 -40.97 -50.02
C LYS A 409 14.99 -40.31 -51.32
N LYS A 410 15.57 -39.12 -51.24
CA LYS A 410 16.74 -38.75 -52.05
C LYS A 410 17.52 -37.59 -51.42
N LYS A 411 18.73 -37.91 -50.95
CA LYS A 411 19.85 -36.98 -50.83
C LYS A 411 20.53 -36.89 -52.20
N LYS A 412 20.66 -35.69 -52.74
CA LYS A 412 21.92 -35.15 -53.28
C LYS A 412 21.78 -33.64 -53.40
#